data_AF-A0A957V8A8-F1
#
_entry.id   AF-A0A957V8A8-F1
#
_cell.length_a   1.000
_cell.length_b   1.000
_cell.length_c   1.000
_cell.angle_alpha   90.00
_cell.angle_beta   90.00
_cell.angle_gamma   90.00
#
_symmetry.space_group_name_H-M   'P 1'
#
loop_
_entity.id
_entity.type
_entity.pdbx_description
1 polymer ?
#
loop_
_entity_poly.entity_id
_entity_poly.type
_entity_poly.pdbx_seq_one_letter_code
_entity_poly.pdbx_strand_id
1 'polypeptide(L)'
;MTKKLWGGRFTGKTDPLMEQFNASIVFDKQMWRVDLSGSQAYARALERAGLLTAAEAEQIVDGLEQVAGEWARGEFTIVEGDEDIHTANERR
;
A
#
# COMPACT_ATOMS: atom_id res chain seq x y z
N MET A 1 5.93 -15.67 -1.87
CA MET A 1 4.54 -15.70 -2.37
C MET A 1 3.83 -14.49 -1.79
N THR A 2 3.91 -13.36 -2.48
CA THR A 2 3.19 -12.14 -2.08
C THR A 2 1.70 -12.39 -2.28
N LYS A 3 0.94 -12.30 -1.19
CA LYS A 3 -0.51 -12.55 -1.19
C LYS A 3 -1.16 -11.24 -1.66
N LYS A 4 -1.79 -11.24 -2.83
CA LYS A 4 -2.56 -10.08 -3.34
C LYS A 4 -3.57 -9.63 -2.28
N LEU A 5 -3.69 -8.32 -2.05
CA LEU A 5 -4.63 -7.74 -1.08
C LEU A 5 -6.07 -8.19 -1.35
N TRP A 6 -6.44 -8.29 -2.63
CA TRP A 6 -7.79 -8.65 -3.07
C TRP A 6 -7.93 -10.13 -3.48
N GLY A 7 -6.94 -10.98 -3.16
CA GLY A 7 -6.84 -12.37 -3.63
C GLY A 7 -7.53 -13.44 -2.75
N GLY A 8 -8.30 -13.05 -1.74
CA GLY A 8 -8.68 -13.92 -0.61
C GLY A 8 -9.50 -15.18 -0.94
N ARG A 9 -10.15 -15.27 -2.11
CA ARG A 9 -11.06 -16.38 -2.46
C ARG A 9 -10.70 -17.11 -3.77
N PHE A 10 -9.52 -16.87 -4.33
CA PHE A 10 -9.10 -17.53 -5.57
C PHE A 10 -8.40 -18.86 -5.27
N THR A 11 -8.75 -19.91 -6.00
CA THR A 11 -8.10 -21.23 -5.93
C THR A 11 -7.00 -21.42 -6.98
N GLY A 12 -6.89 -20.48 -7.91
CA GLY A 12 -5.91 -20.48 -9.00
C GLY A 12 -5.34 -19.08 -9.26
N LYS A 13 -4.42 -18.99 -10.23
CA LYS A 13 -3.85 -17.71 -10.68
C LYS A 13 -4.84 -16.96 -11.57
N THR A 14 -4.84 -15.64 -11.49
CA THR A 14 -5.54 -14.78 -12.45
C THR A 14 -4.84 -14.88 -13.81
N ASP A 15 -5.60 -14.81 -14.89
CA ASP A 15 -5.03 -14.75 -16.23
C ASP A 15 -4.15 -13.49 -16.37
N PRO A 16 -2.92 -13.57 -16.93
CA PRO A 16 -2.04 -12.41 -17.05
C PRO A 16 -2.64 -11.23 -17.81
N LEU A 17 -3.51 -11.48 -18.80
CA LEU A 17 -4.20 -10.42 -19.53
C LEU A 17 -5.22 -9.72 -18.62
N MET A 18 -5.91 -10.48 -17.77
CA MET A 18 -6.85 -9.93 -16.81
C MET A 18 -6.14 -9.11 -15.73
N GLU A 19 -4.95 -9.54 -15.28
CA GLU A 19 -4.14 -8.75 -14.34
C GLU A 19 -3.73 -7.39 -14.94
N GLN A 20 -3.24 -7.39 -16.18
CA GLN A 20 -2.87 -6.15 -16.87
C GLN A 20 -4.05 -5.24 -17.13
N PHE A 21 -5.20 -5.81 -17.53
CA PHE A 21 -6.42 -5.05 -17.78
C PHE A 21 -6.99 -4.41 -16.51
N ASN A 22 -6.86 -5.09 -15.37
CA ASN A 22 -7.41 -4.63 -14.09
C ASN A 22 -6.48 -3.68 -13.32
N ALA A 23 -5.17 -3.74 -13.54
CA ALA A 23 -4.20 -2.94 -12.80
C ALA A 23 -4.40 -1.43 -13.02
N SER A 24 -4.53 -0.68 -11.93
CA SER A 24 -4.68 0.78 -11.94
C SER A 24 -3.38 1.52 -11.63
N ILE A 25 -2.34 0.81 -11.15
CA ILE A 25 -1.04 1.38 -10.73
C ILE A 25 -0.41 2.33 -11.77
N VAL A 26 -0.67 2.09 -13.06
CA VAL A 26 -0.12 2.91 -14.15
C VAL A 26 -0.60 4.37 -14.11
N PHE A 27 -1.79 4.62 -13.55
CA PHE A 27 -2.37 5.96 -13.43
C PHE A 27 -2.65 6.40 -11.99
N ASP A 28 -3.08 5.49 -11.11
CA ASP A 28 -3.46 5.86 -9.73
C ASP A 28 -2.27 6.18 -8.82
N LYS A 29 -1.04 5.82 -9.23
CA LYS A 29 0.19 6.15 -8.50
C LYS A 29 0.33 7.63 -8.19
N GLN A 30 -0.32 8.52 -8.94
CA GLN A 30 -0.37 9.96 -8.65
C GLN A 30 -1.00 10.27 -7.28
N MET A 31 -1.79 9.34 -6.74
CA MET A 31 -2.48 9.45 -5.44
C MET A 31 -1.60 9.03 -4.25
N TRP A 32 -0.33 8.64 -4.46
CA TRP A 32 0.56 8.14 -3.40
C TRP A 32 0.55 9.01 -2.14
N ARG A 33 0.54 10.33 -2.31
CA ARG A 33 0.63 11.28 -1.20
C ARG A 33 -0.63 11.28 -0.33
N VAL A 34 -1.80 11.20 -0.95
CA VAL A 34 -3.08 11.21 -0.22
C VAL A 34 -3.38 9.84 0.38
N ASP A 35 -2.95 8.77 -0.27
CA ASP A 35 -3.01 7.41 0.27
C ASP A 35 -2.19 7.28 1.56
N LEU A 36 -0.91 7.65 1.54
CA LEU A 36 -0.05 7.60 2.73
C LEU A 36 -0.57 8.49 3.86
N SER A 37 -1.06 9.69 3.54
CA SER A 37 -1.66 10.58 4.54
C SER A 37 -2.91 9.96 5.18
N GLY A 38 -3.74 9.26 4.39
CA GLY A 38 -4.90 8.53 4.88
C GLY A 38 -4.49 7.38 5.79
N SER A 39 -3.50 6.60 5.39
CA SER A 39 -2.97 5.46 6.15
C SER A 39 -2.35 5.88 7.49
N GLN A 40 -1.61 6.99 7.53
CA GLN A 40 -1.09 7.56 8.78
C GLN A 40 -2.22 7.99 9.73
N ALA A 41 -3.26 8.64 9.20
CA ALA A 41 -4.42 9.04 9.99
C ALA A 41 -5.17 7.81 10.53
N TYR A 42 -5.27 6.74 9.73
CA TYR A 42 -5.91 5.50 10.11
C TYR A 42 -5.11 4.74 11.19
N ALA A 43 -3.78 4.66 11.08
CA ALA A 43 -2.93 4.08 12.12
C ALA A 43 -3.12 4.77 13.48
N ARG A 44 -3.15 6.12 13.49
CA ARG A 44 -3.46 6.90 14.70
C ARG A 44 -4.89 6.68 15.20
N ALA A 45 -5.85 6.40 14.31
CA ALA A 45 -7.22 6.07 14.71
C ALA A 45 -7.32 4.68 15.35
N LEU A 46 -6.56 3.70 14.85
CA LEU A 46 -6.48 2.35 15.42
C LEU A 46 -5.86 2.36 16.81
N GLU A 47 -4.86 3.21 17.05
CA GLU A 47 -4.30 3.45 18.39
C GLU A 47 -5.36 3.97 19.37
N ARG A 48 -6.09 5.03 18.99
CA ARG A 48 -7.20 5.56 19.81
C ARG A 48 -8.30 4.54 20.06
N ALA A 49 -8.50 3.59 19.15
CA ALA A 49 -9.46 2.50 19.30
C ALA A 49 -8.93 1.35 20.17
N GLY A 50 -7.68 1.40 20.62
CA GLY A 50 -7.04 0.34 21.41
C GLY A 50 -6.68 -0.91 20.60
N LEU A 51 -6.59 -0.79 19.27
CA LEU A 51 -6.19 -1.87 18.36
C LEU A 51 -4.69 -1.88 18.07
N LEU A 52 -4.01 -0.76 18.33
CA LEU A 52 -2.57 -0.62 18.30
C LEU A 52 -2.11 0.02 19.61
N THR A 53 -0.93 -0.35 20.06
CA THR A 53 -0.20 0.44 21.06
C THR A 53 0.34 1.73 20.43
N ALA A 54 0.65 2.72 21.28
CA ALA A 54 1.29 3.95 20.82
C ALA A 54 2.59 3.70 20.04
N ALA A 55 3.40 2.74 20.50
CA ALA A 55 4.65 2.36 19.85
C ALA A 55 4.43 1.72 18.48
N GLU A 56 3.44 0.83 18.33
CA GLU A 56 3.10 0.23 17.04
C GLU A 56 2.58 1.28 16.04
N ALA A 57 1.73 2.20 16.50
CA ALA A 57 1.20 3.26 15.65
C ALA A 57 2.29 4.25 15.21
N GLU A 58 3.21 4.63 16.10
CA GLU A 58 4.37 5.44 15.76
C GLU A 58 5.28 4.73 14.75
N GLN A 59 5.57 3.44 14.96
CA GLN A 59 6.37 2.64 14.02
C GLN A 59 5.75 2.58 12.62
N ILE A 60 4.42 2.43 12.51
CA ILE A 60 3.72 2.45 11.23
C ILE A 60 3.79 3.84 10.58
N VAL A 61 3.54 4.91 11.35
CA VAL A 61 3.59 6.28 10.83
C VAL A 61 4.98 6.62 10.30
N ASP A 62 6.03 6.29 11.04
CA ASP A 62 7.43 6.51 10.63
C ASP A 62 7.78 5.71 9.37
N GLY A 63 7.30 4.47 9.27
CA GLY A 63 7.43 3.67 8.06
C GLY A 63 6.78 4.35 6.86
N LEU A 64 5.54 4.83 7.01
CA LEU A 64 4.82 5.54 5.95
C LEU A 64 5.50 6.86 5.55
N GLU A 65 6.16 7.55 6.49
CA GLU A 65 6.98 8.74 6.17
C GLU A 65 8.20 8.38 5.32
N GLN A 66 8.85 7.25 5.57
CA GLN A 66 9.95 6.76 4.73
C GLN A 66 9.46 6.46 3.30
N VAL A 67 8.33 5.78 3.16
CA VAL A 67 7.68 5.52 1.86
C VAL A 67 7.36 6.83 1.13
N ALA A 68 6.83 7.83 1.85
CA ALA A 68 6.55 9.15 1.28
C ALA A 68 7.83 9.84 0.78
N GLY A 69 8.93 9.70 1.52
CA GLY A 69 10.25 10.19 1.12
C GLY A 69 10.76 9.54 -0.16
N GLU A 70 10.62 8.22 -0.29
CA GLU A 70 11.00 7.47 -1.50
C GLU A 70 10.19 7.93 -2.72
N TRP A 71 8.87 8.11 -2.58
CA TRP A 71 8.05 8.67 -3.66
C TRP A 71 8.45 10.09 -4.05
N ALA A 72 8.68 10.96 -3.05
CA ALA A 72 9.03 12.36 -3.28
C ALA A 72 10.38 12.53 -4.01
N ARG A 73 11.33 11.63 -3.76
CA ARG A 73 12.65 11.61 -4.43
C ARG A 73 12.64 10.84 -5.76
N GLY A 74 11.54 10.16 -6.11
CA GLY A 74 11.49 9.30 -7.29
C GLY A 74 12.29 7.99 -7.13
N GLU A 75 12.56 7.57 -5.89
CA GLU A 75 13.30 6.36 -5.55
C GLU A 75 12.39 5.14 -5.33
N PHE A 76 11.09 5.37 -5.11
CA PHE A 76 10.12 4.30 -4.94
C PHE A 76 10.05 3.43 -6.21
N THR A 77 10.21 2.12 -6.03
CA THR A 77 10.17 1.15 -7.14
C THR A 77 8.83 0.40 -7.14
N ILE A 78 8.04 0.62 -8.19
CA ILE A 78 6.86 -0.20 -8.50
C ILE A 78 7.37 -1.55 -9.02
N VAL A 79 6.84 -2.66 -8.49
CA VAL A 79 7.26 -4.01 -8.89
C VAL A 79 6.12 -4.79 -9.53
N GLU A 80 6.47 -5.89 -10.20
CA GLU A 80 5.48 -6.82 -10.71
C GLU A 80 4.58 -7.34 -9.57
N GLY A 81 3.27 -7.19 -9.74
CA GLY A 81 2.27 -7.56 -8.75
C GLY A 81 1.71 -6.40 -7.91
N ASP A 82 2.24 -5.18 -8.04
CA ASP A 82 1.55 -3.99 -7.53
C ASP A 82 0.31 -3.74 -8.42
N GLU A 83 -0.87 -4.07 -7.90
CA GLU A 83 -2.13 -3.94 -8.64
C GLU A 83 -2.57 -2.47 -8.74
N ASP A 84 -2.37 -1.74 -7.65
CA ASP A 84 -2.78 -0.36 -7.41
C ASP A 84 -1.79 0.35 -6.47
N ILE A 85 -1.94 1.67 -6.29
CA ILE A 85 -1.09 2.47 -5.40
C ILE A 85 -1.12 1.99 -3.94
N HIS A 86 -2.26 1.47 -3.49
CA HIS A 86 -2.46 0.97 -2.13
C HIS A 86 -1.55 -0.23 -1.88
N THR A 87 -1.60 -1.22 -2.79
CA THR A 87 -0.74 -2.41 -2.77
C THR A 87 0.72 -2.03 -2.80
N ALA A 88 1.11 -1.07 -3.64
CA ALA A 88 2.49 -0.63 -3.73
C ALA A 88 2.99 -0.05 -2.39
N ASN A 89 2.21 0.85 -1.78
CA ASN A 89 2.57 1.49 -0.52
C ASN A 89 2.60 0.50 0.66
N GLU A 90 1.63 -0.41 0.75
CA GLU A 90 1.55 -1.40 1.83
C GLU A 90 2.61 -2.49 1.73
N ARG A 91 3.12 -2.77 0.53
CA ARG A 91 4.17 -3.78 0.31
C ARG A 91 5.54 -3.28 0.76
N ARG A 92 5.81 -1.98 0.70
CA ARG A 92 7.13 -1.40 0.99
C ARG A 92 7.40 -1.36 2.49
#